data_AF-A0A1B8EIT0-F1
#
_entry.id   AF-A0A1B8EIT0-F1
#
_cell.length_a   1.000
_cell.length_b   1.000
_cell.length_c   1.000
_cell.angle_alpha   90.00
_cell.angle_beta   90.00
_cell.angle_gamma   90.00
#
_symmetry.space_group_name_H-M   'P 1'
#
loop_
_entity.id
_entity.type
_entity.pdbx_description
1 polymer ?
#
loop_
_entity_poly.entity_id
_entity_poly.type
_entity_poly.pdbx_seq_one_letter_code
_entity_poly.pdbx_strand_id
1 'polypeptide(L)'
;MDPSPPCLICSSTLAQRCATCKAAAYCSIECQHADWRTHKLLCRAFQHLSPRPSASHVLAIFFPVNLTWPSLLWVDSKEDSHTLGYFNPVLNHLLTVLGAKGYVGCSLAPVGGNQLWGRPDNPDTLNIWYLDDHEYQNLPTNQSIHGTVPTLIGDTWGNFI
;
A
#
# COMPACT_ATOMS: atom_id res chain seq x y z
N MET A 1 -9.12 26.16 5.71
CA MET A 1 -9.41 25.19 4.63
C MET A 1 -8.08 24.63 4.21
N ASP A 2 -7.86 23.33 4.39
CA ASP A 2 -6.66 22.65 3.87
C ASP A 2 -6.66 22.80 2.33
N PRO A 3 -5.57 23.25 1.69
CA PRO A 3 -5.52 23.37 0.23
C PRO A 3 -5.90 22.04 -0.43
N SER A 4 -6.64 22.13 -1.55
CA SER A 4 -6.93 20.92 -2.32
C SER A 4 -5.61 20.32 -2.80
N PRO A 5 -5.36 19.01 -2.59
CA PRO A 5 -4.13 18.40 -3.04
C PRO A 5 -4.06 18.45 -4.58
N PRO A 6 -2.85 18.48 -5.17
CA PRO A 6 -2.70 18.52 -6.61
C PRO A 6 -3.25 17.24 -7.25
N CYS A 7 -3.49 17.30 -8.55
CA CYS A 7 -3.97 16.15 -9.32
C CYS A 7 -2.96 15.00 -9.21
N LEU A 8 -3.44 13.82 -8.84
CA LEU A 8 -2.62 12.61 -8.76
C LEU A 8 -2.09 12.13 -10.10
N ILE A 9 -2.57 12.65 -11.25
CA ILE A 9 -2.15 12.22 -12.59
C ILE A 9 -1.20 13.19 -13.28
N CYS A 10 -1.43 14.50 -13.17
CA CYS A 10 -0.64 15.50 -13.89
C CYS A 10 -0.09 16.61 -13.01
N SER A 11 -0.28 16.51 -11.68
CA SER A 11 0.16 17.50 -10.69
C SER A 11 -0.46 18.90 -10.83
N SER A 12 -1.49 19.08 -11.66
CA SER A 12 -2.26 20.34 -11.72
C SER A 12 -2.82 20.71 -10.34
N THR A 13 -2.66 21.97 -9.95
CA THR A 13 -3.15 22.50 -8.66
C THR A 13 -4.66 22.69 -8.63
N LEU A 14 -5.32 22.69 -9.80
CA LEU A 14 -6.76 22.83 -9.95
C LEU A 14 -7.45 21.45 -9.90
N ALA A 15 -7.21 20.70 -8.83
CA ALA A 15 -7.78 19.37 -8.64
C ALA A 15 -8.92 19.38 -7.61
N GLN A 16 -9.91 18.52 -7.85
CA GLN A 16 -11.02 18.27 -6.94
C GLN A 16 -10.86 16.87 -6.33
N ARG A 17 -11.17 16.76 -5.03
CA ARG A 17 -11.14 15.47 -4.35
C ARG A 17 -12.18 14.53 -4.94
N CYS A 18 -11.85 13.24 -5.03
CA CYS A 18 -12.79 12.19 -5.40
C CYS A 18 -14.03 12.25 -4.50
N ALA A 19 -15.21 12.28 -5.10
CA ALA A 19 -16.48 12.43 -4.38
C ALA A 19 -16.76 11.30 -3.38
N THR A 20 -16.23 10.09 -3.65
CA THR A 20 -16.44 8.92 -2.79
C THR A 20 -15.44 8.86 -1.64
N CYS A 21 -14.15 8.74 -1.95
CA CYS A 21 -13.13 8.45 -0.95
C CYS A 21 -12.54 9.69 -0.27
N LYS A 22 -12.59 10.86 -0.95
CA LYS A 22 -11.93 12.12 -0.57
C LYS A 22 -10.40 12.03 -0.35
N ALA A 23 -9.79 10.86 -0.57
CA ALA A 23 -8.37 10.58 -0.38
C ALA A 23 -7.52 10.86 -1.64
N ALA A 24 -8.12 10.84 -2.83
CA ALA A 24 -7.50 11.18 -4.10
C ALA A 24 -8.05 12.49 -4.67
N ALA A 25 -7.31 13.16 -5.57
CA ALA A 25 -7.79 14.34 -6.29
C ALA A 25 -7.38 14.36 -7.77
N TYR A 26 -8.28 14.86 -8.61
CA TYR A 26 -8.12 14.90 -10.06
C TYR A 26 -8.59 16.25 -10.63
N CYS A 27 -7.90 16.77 -11.65
CA CYS A 27 -8.31 18.01 -12.32
C CYS A 27 -9.36 17.78 -13.42
N SER A 28 -9.56 16.54 -13.85
CA SER A 28 -10.52 16.18 -14.90
C SER A 28 -10.97 14.72 -14.77
N ILE A 29 -12.03 14.37 -15.51
CA ILE A 29 -12.56 13.01 -15.55
C ILE A 29 -11.59 12.06 -16.27
N GLU A 30 -10.82 12.55 -17.24
CA GLU A 30 -9.78 11.79 -17.94
C GLU A 30 -8.68 11.36 -16.98
N CYS A 31 -8.24 12.28 -16.10
CA CYS A 31 -7.27 11.95 -15.05
C CYS A 31 -7.85 10.93 -14.06
N GLN A 32 -9.12 11.07 -13.67
CA GLN A 32 -9.77 10.08 -12.79
C GLN A 32 -9.88 8.71 -13.47
N HIS A 33 -10.24 8.65 -14.75
CA HIS A 33 -10.33 7.41 -15.52
C HIS A 33 -8.97 6.75 -15.72
N ALA A 34 -7.91 7.53 -15.93
CA ALA A 34 -6.54 7.03 -16.03
C ALA A 34 -6.10 6.29 -14.75
N ASP A 35 -6.47 6.81 -13.57
CA ASP A 35 -6.21 6.15 -12.28
C ASP A 35 -7.26 5.08 -11.90
N TRP A 36 -8.41 5.03 -12.57
CA TRP A 36 -9.57 4.28 -12.07
C TRP A 36 -9.30 2.79 -11.83
N ARG A 37 -8.46 2.16 -12.67
CA ARG A 37 -8.12 0.73 -12.55
C ARG A 37 -7.50 0.41 -11.19
N THR A 38 -6.59 1.24 -10.71
CA THR A 38 -5.89 1.14 -9.42
C THR A 38 -6.71 1.77 -8.30
N HIS A 39 -7.27 2.95 -8.53
CA HIS A 39 -8.05 3.70 -7.54
C HIS A 39 -9.25 2.92 -7.01
N LYS A 40 -10.01 2.25 -7.89
CA LYS A 40 -11.25 1.55 -7.51
C LYS A 40 -11.03 0.45 -6.47
N LEU A 41 -9.80 -0.06 -6.36
CA LEU A 41 -9.41 -1.12 -5.42
C LEU A 41 -9.54 -0.69 -3.97
N LEU A 42 -9.25 0.58 -3.69
CA LEU A 42 -9.22 1.12 -2.34
C LEU A 42 -10.17 2.31 -2.15
N CYS A 43 -10.76 2.84 -3.23
CA CYS A 43 -11.66 4.00 -3.20
C CYS A 43 -12.74 3.88 -2.12
N ARG A 44 -13.51 2.79 -2.13
CA ARG A 44 -14.54 2.56 -1.10
C ARG A 44 -13.95 2.21 0.26
N ALA A 45 -12.78 1.57 0.31
CA ALA A 45 -12.11 1.26 1.58
C ALA A 45 -11.76 2.54 2.34
N PHE A 46 -11.30 3.59 1.66
CA PHE A 46 -11.04 4.90 2.27
C PHE A 46 -12.29 5.58 2.84
N GLN A 47 -13.47 5.35 2.24
CA GLN A 47 -14.73 5.88 2.77
C GLN A 47 -15.09 5.28 4.13
N HIS A 48 -14.73 4.02 4.34
CA HIS A 48 -15.01 3.26 5.56
C HIS A 48 -13.82 3.17 6.52
N LEU A 49 -12.72 3.86 6.21
CA LEU A 49 -11.52 3.84 7.04
C LEU A 49 -11.82 4.54 8.38
N SER A 50 -11.61 3.83 9.48
CA SER A 50 -11.72 4.41 10.82
C SER A 50 -10.67 5.50 11.02
N PRO A 51 -10.90 6.46 11.94
CA PRO A 51 -9.86 7.40 12.35
C PRO A 51 -8.61 6.65 12.84
N ARG A 52 -7.44 7.28 12.65
CA ARG A 52 -6.17 6.77 13.14
C ARG A 52 -6.25 6.50 14.66
N PRO A 53 -6.07 5.26 15.12
CA PRO A 53 -6.26 4.91 16.54
C PRO A 53 -5.29 5.60 17.50
N SER A 54 -4.01 5.73 17.11
CA SER A 54 -2.99 6.43 17.90
C SER A 54 -1.86 6.98 17.00
N ALA A 55 -0.98 7.79 17.58
CA ALA A 55 0.19 8.33 16.90
C ALA A 55 1.23 7.27 16.48
N SER A 56 1.17 6.04 17.00
CA SER A 56 2.02 4.91 16.62
C SER A 56 1.45 4.10 15.45
N HIS A 57 0.16 4.26 15.11
CA HIS A 57 -0.44 3.51 14.02
C HIS A 57 -0.07 4.10 12.67
N VAL A 58 0.32 3.25 11.72
CA VAL A 58 0.54 3.62 10.32
C VAL A 58 -0.56 2.98 9.46
N LEU A 59 -0.93 3.64 8.35
CA LEU A 59 -1.91 3.09 7.43
C LEU A 59 -1.21 2.09 6.50
N ALA A 60 -1.71 0.86 6.42
CA ALA A 60 -1.21 -0.17 5.53
C ALA A 60 -2.24 -0.55 4.46
N ILE A 61 -1.74 -0.86 3.27
CA ILE A 61 -2.49 -1.60 2.24
C ILE A 61 -2.10 -3.07 2.40
N PHE A 62 -3.04 -3.88 2.85
CA PHE A 62 -2.81 -5.30 3.10
C PHE A 62 -3.34 -6.14 1.94
N PHE A 63 -2.54 -7.14 1.55
CA PHE A 63 -2.81 -8.07 0.46
C PHE A 63 -3.08 -9.47 1.02
N PRO A 64 -4.31 -9.76 1.47
CA PRO A 64 -4.66 -11.05 2.06
C PRO A 64 -4.56 -12.18 1.04
N VAL A 65 -3.82 -13.25 1.39
CA VAL A 65 -3.49 -14.34 0.46
C VAL A 65 -4.72 -15.04 -0.15
N ASN A 66 -5.83 -15.13 0.60
CA ASN A 66 -7.03 -15.87 0.21
C ASN A 66 -8.17 -15.01 -0.34
N LEU A 67 -8.03 -13.68 -0.40
CA LEU A 67 -9.06 -12.80 -0.95
C LEU A 67 -8.57 -12.17 -2.25
N THR A 68 -9.48 -11.73 -3.11
CA THR A 68 -9.12 -11.14 -4.40
C THR A 68 -8.98 -9.61 -4.37
N TRP A 69 -9.16 -8.98 -3.20
CA TRP A 69 -9.11 -7.52 -3.03
C TRP A 69 -8.18 -7.13 -1.88
N PRO A 70 -7.41 -6.05 -2.03
CA PRO A 70 -6.64 -5.49 -0.93
C PRO A 70 -7.56 -4.80 0.09
N SER A 71 -7.03 -4.59 1.30
CA SER A 71 -7.72 -3.87 2.37
C SER A 71 -6.87 -2.76 2.96
N LEU A 72 -7.53 -1.75 3.53
CA LEU A 72 -6.87 -0.72 4.33
C LEU A 72 -7.03 -1.06 5.81
N LEU A 73 -5.94 -0.98 6.55
CA LEU A 73 -5.96 -1.16 8.00
C LEU A 73 -4.87 -0.35 8.69
N TRP A 74 -5.14 0.04 9.93
CA TRP A 74 -4.17 0.68 10.80
C TRP A 74 -3.31 -0.38 11.49
N VAL A 75 -2.00 -0.28 11.32
CA VAL A 75 -1.02 -1.18 11.95
C VAL A 75 -0.27 -0.41 13.02
N ASP A 76 -0.29 -0.91 14.25
CA ASP A 76 0.51 -0.34 15.33
C ASP A 76 2.01 -0.51 15.03
N SER A 77 2.82 0.46 15.43
CA SER A 77 4.28 0.44 15.23
C SER A 77 4.98 0.53 16.57
N LYS A 78 6.04 -0.26 16.74
CA LYS A 78 6.87 -0.29 17.93
C LYS A 78 8.28 0.16 17.60
N GLU A 79 8.88 0.90 18.51
CA GLU A 79 10.28 1.29 18.39
C GLU A 79 11.17 0.04 18.32
N ASP A 80 12.11 0.06 17.38
CA ASP A 80 13.08 -0.99 17.17
C ASP A 80 14.03 -1.08 18.36
N SER A 81 14.27 -2.30 18.84
CA SER A 81 15.12 -2.51 20.02
C SER A 81 16.59 -2.21 19.77
N HIS A 82 17.04 -2.21 18.51
CA HIS A 82 18.42 -2.00 18.12
C HIS A 82 18.68 -0.59 17.56
N THR A 83 17.64 0.05 17.04
CA THR A 83 17.72 1.32 16.32
C THR A 83 16.75 2.33 16.91
N LEU A 84 17.20 3.06 17.94
CA LEU A 84 16.39 4.08 18.62
C LEU A 84 15.84 5.11 17.62
N GLY A 85 14.56 5.45 17.75
CA GLY A 85 13.84 6.36 16.86
C GLY A 85 13.31 5.72 15.57
N TYR A 86 13.63 4.46 15.29
CA TYR A 86 13.05 3.72 14.16
C TYR A 86 11.85 2.90 14.63
N PHE A 87 10.70 3.03 13.97
CA PHE A 87 9.47 2.33 14.36
C PHE A 87 9.11 1.27 13.31
N ASN A 88 9.01 0.02 13.76
CA ASN A 88 8.62 -1.13 12.94
C ASN A 88 7.13 -1.46 13.14
N PRO A 89 6.38 -1.71 12.05
CA PRO A 89 5.00 -2.16 12.17
C PRO A 89 4.93 -3.56 12.83
N VAL A 90 3.93 -3.78 13.67
CA VAL A 90 3.72 -5.07 14.33
C VAL A 90 2.96 -6.01 13.38
N LEU A 91 3.70 -6.81 12.60
CA LEU A 91 3.13 -7.59 11.48
C LEU A 91 2.79 -9.04 11.79
N ASN A 92 3.18 -9.59 12.95
CA ASN A 92 3.05 -11.02 13.27
C ASN A 92 1.61 -11.56 13.23
N HIS A 93 0.61 -10.68 13.31
CA HIS A 93 -0.81 -11.06 13.22
C HIS A 93 -1.37 -11.02 11.79
N LEU A 94 -0.66 -10.37 10.86
CA LEU A 94 -1.04 -10.21 9.45
C LEU A 94 -0.26 -11.16 8.54
N LEU A 95 1.05 -11.26 8.78
CA LEU A 95 1.98 -12.08 8.02
C LEU A 95 2.17 -13.42 8.74
N THR A 96 1.27 -14.36 8.48
CA THR A 96 1.28 -15.70 9.09
C THR A 96 1.30 -16.79 8.03
N VAL A 97 1.94 -17.91 8.34
CA VAL A 97 1.93 -19.11 7.49
C VAL A 97 1.12 -20.20 8.22
N LEU A 98 0.13 -20.77 7.54
CA LEU A 98 -0.70 -21.82 8.10
C LEU A 98 0.16 -23.01 8.52
N GLY A 99 0.12 -23.38 9.80
CA GLY A 99 0.89 -24.50 10.34
C GLY A 99 2.33 -24.18 10.74
N ALA A 100 2.82 -22.95 10.52
CA ALA A 100 4.10 -22.52 11.05
C ALA A 100 4.04 -22.46 12.59
N LYS A 101 5.03 -23.07 13.25
CA LYS A 101 5.21 -22.99 14.70
C LYS A 101 6.34 -22.02 14.99
N GLY A 102 6.01 -20.83 15.49
CA GLY A 102 7.00 -19.83 15.89
C GLY A 102 6.94 -18.56 15.06
N TYR A 103 8.04 -17.81 15.09
CA TYR A 103 8.20 -16.56 14.35
C TYR A 103 8.35 -16.84 12.86
N VAL A 104 7.65 -16.08 12.03
CA VAL A 104 7.81 -16.12 10.58
C VAL A 104 8.58 -14.87 10.16
N GLY A 105 9.73 -15.07 9.51
CA GLY A 105 10.58 -13.99 9.01
C GLY A 105 9.80 -13.07 8.07
N CYS A 106 10.01 -11.76 8.24
CA CYS A 106 9.46 -10.75 7.35
C CYS A 106 10.60 -9.92 6.76
N SER A 107 10.65 -9.86 5.44
CA SER A 107 11.60 -9.02 4.71
C SER A 107 10.99 -7.65 4.41
N LEU A 108 11.84 -6.63 4.31
CA LEU A 108 11.48 -5.26 3.98
C LEU A 108 12.13 -4.84 2.67
N ALA A 109 11.32 -4.37 1.72
CA ALA A 109 11.76 -3.68 0.52
C ALA A 109 11.27 -2.23 0.54
N PRO A 110 12.15 -1.23 0.77
CA PRO A 110 11.78 0.17 0.65
C PRO A 110 11.69 0.58 -0.83
N VAL A 111 10.60 1.23 -1.20
CA VAL A 111 10.39 1.86 -2.49
C VAL A 111 10.38 3.37 -2.28
N GLY A 112 11.45 4.03 -2.71
CA GLY A 112 11.59 5.48 -2.63
C GLY A 112 11.38 6.13 -3.98
N GLY A 113 10.55 7.17 -4.01
CA GLY A 113 10.45 8.09 -5.14
C GLY A 113 9.76 7.53 -6.38
N ASN A 114 9.28 8.46 -7.20
CA ASN A 114 8.78 8.17 -8.54
C ASN A 114 9.55 9.05 -9.52
N GLN A 115 10.67 8.55 -10.05
CA GLN A 115 11.50 9.29 -11.01
C GLN A 115 10.70 9.72 -12.25
N LEU A 116 9.67 8.94 -12.64
CA LEU A 116 8.81 9.25 -13.79
C LEU A 116 8.00 10.55 -13.60
N TRP A 117 7.92 11.10 -12.37
CA TRP A 117 7.10 12.27 -12.04
C TRP A 117 7.94 13.49 -11.62
N GLY A 118 9.26 13.41 -11.79
CA GLY A 118 10.16 14.57 -11.68
C GLY A 118 10.22 15.23 -10.31
N ARG A 119 9.93 14.50 -9.22
CA ARG A 119 10.06 15.07 -7.85
C ARG A 119 11.55 15.11 -7.43
N PRO A 120 12.07 16.27 -6.98
CA PRO A 120 13.50 16.48 -6.75
C PRO A 120 14.05 15.92 -5.44
N ASP A 121 13.20 15.74 -4.42
CA ASP A 121 13.56 15.17 -3.12
C ASP A 121 12.65 13.96 -2.79
N ASN A 122 13.12 13.07 -1.91
CA ASN A 122 12.51 11.78 -1.57
C ASN A 122 11.86 11.82 -0.16
N PRO A 123 10.80 12.63 0.11
CA PRO A 123 10.23 12.73 1.44
C PRO A 123 9.42 11.49 1.86
N ASP A 124 8.91 10.73 0.89
CA ASP A 124 7.98 9.63 1.15
C ASP A 124 8.58 8.30 0.65
N THR A 125 8.90 7.41 1.58
CA THR A 125 9.30 6.02 1.29
C THR A 125 8.11 5.10 1.53
N LEU A 126 7.74 4.28 0.55
CA LEU A 126 6.80 3.17 0.74
C LEU A 126 7.56 1.93 1.19
N ASN A 127 7.23 1.42 2.37
CA ASN A 127 7.83 0.17 2.87
C ASN A 127 6.95 -1.02 2.47
N ILE A 128 7.49 -1.93 1.67
CA ILE A 128 6.84 -3.20 1.32
C ILE A 128 7.35 -4.29 2.25
N TRP A 129 6.45 -4.84 3.05
CA TRP A 129 6.73 -5.96 3.94
C TRP A 129 6.14 -7.24 3.37
N TYR A 130 6.93 -8.31 3.34
CA TYR A 130 6.52 -9.60 2.80
C TYR A 130 7.13 -10.75 3.62
N LEU A 131 6.49 -11.92 3.51
CA LEU A 131 6.96 -13.15 4.16
C LEU A 131 8.25 -13.63 3.50
N ASP A 132 9.23 -14.00 4.31
CA ASP A 132 10.41 -14.72 3.85
C ASP A 132 10.00 -16.15 3.46
N ASP A 133 10.14 -16.51 2.19
CA ASP A 133 9.71 -17.79 1.64
C ASP A 133 10.79 -18.87 1.70
N HIS A 134 12.02 -18.53 2.13
CA HIS A 134 13.16 -19.43 2.11
C HIS A 134 12.95 -20.69 2.96
N GLU A 135 12.07 -20.66 3.96
CA GLU A 135 11.82 -21.78 4.88
C GLU A 135 10.50 -22.52 4.63
N TYR A 136 9.63 -22.06 3.70
CA TYR A 136 8.27 -22.59 3.55
C TYR A 136 8.01 -23.10 2.13
N GLN A 137 7.84 -24.42 2.00
CA GLN A 137 7.42 -25.04 0.74
C GLN A 137 5.90 -24.96 0.56
N ASN A 138 5.44 -24.80 -0.69
CA ASN A 138 4.03 -24.82 -1.09
C ASN A 138 3.17 -23.67 -0.52
N LEU A 139 3.73 -22.47 -0.39
CA LEU A 139 2.93 -21.28 -0.06
C LEU A 139 1.86 -21.04 -1.15
N PRO A 140 0.60 -20.78 -0.77
CA PRO A 140 -0.45 -20.50 -1.74
C PRO A 140 -0.18 -19.18 -2.46
N THR A 141 -0.49 -19.13 -3.75
CA THR A 141 -0.43 -17.89 -4.53
C THR A 141 -1.35 -16.84 -3.93
N ASN A 142 -0.83 -15.62 -3.71
CA ASN A 142 -1.61 -14.52 -3.19
C ASN A 142 -2.69 -14.07 -4.20
N GLN A 143 -3.93 -14.41 -3.90
CA GLN A 143 -5.08 -14.11 -4.76
C GLN A 143 -5.39 -12.61 -4.84
N SER A 144 -4.99 -11.82 -3.84
CA SER A 144 -5.23 -10.36 -3.87
C SER A 144 -4.30 -9.65 -4.85
N ILE A 145 -3.17 -10.27 -5.18
CA ILE A 145 -2.19 -9.77 -6.14
C ILE A 145 -2.43 -10.39 -7.52
N HIS A 146 -2.58 -11.72 -7.56
CA HIS A 146 -2.57 -12.52 -8.79
C HIS A 146 -3.94 -13.08 -9.19
N GLY A 147 -4.96 -12.98 -8.34
CA GLY A 147 -6.26 -13.64 -8.55
C GLY A 147 -7.24 -12.88 -9.46
N THR A 148 -6.86 -11.73 -10.01
CA THR A 148 -7.69 -10.97 -10.96
C THR A 148 -7.21 -11.19 -12.40
N VAL A 149 -8.10 -11.03 -13.39
CA VAL A 149 -7.73 -11.06 -14.82
C VAL A 149 -8.16 -9.74 -15.49
N PRO A 150 -7.21 -8.93 -16.01
CA PRO A 150 -5.77 -9.02 -15.81
C PRO A 150 -5.39 -8.89 -14.33
N THR A 151 -4.21 -9.38 -13.95
CA THR A 151 -3.75 -9.31 -12.55
C THR A 151 -3.71 -7.86 -12.08
N LEU A 152 -3.93 -7.69 -10.77
CA LEU A 152 -4.03 -6.38 -10.12
C LEU A 152 -2.74 -5.59 -10.34
N ILE A 153 -1.63 -6.33 -10.31
CA ILE A 153 -0.26 -5.90 -10.55
C ILE A 153 0.29 -6.54 -11.84
N GLY A 154 -0.57 -6.66 -12.86
CA GLY A 154 -0.19 -7.19 -14.17
C GLY A 154 0.74 -6.24 -14.92
N ASP A 155 1.87 -6.80 -15.34
CA ASP A 155 2.82 -6.30 -16.33
C ASP A 155 3.59 -5.01 -15.99
N THR A 156 3.41 -4.45 -14.78
CA THR A 156 4.04 -3.17 -14.38
C THR A 156 5.27 -3.30 -13.50
N TRP A 157 5.65 -4.51 -13.08
CA TRP A 157 7.04 -4.73 -12.66
C TRP A 157 7.85 -4.80 -13.93
N GLY A 158 8.29 -3.64 -14.42
CA GLY A 158 9.25 -3.55 -15.51
C GLY A 158 10.34 -4.59 -15.28
N ASN A 159 10.75 -5.29 -16.34
CA ASN A 159 11.77 -6.33 -16.31
C ASN A 159 12.81 -6.03 -15.22
N PHE A 160 12.84 -6.85 -14.18
CA PHE A 160 13.99 -6.87 -13.28
C PHE A 160 15.17 -7.29 -14.16
N ILE A 161 16.03 -6.33 -14.50
CA ILE A 161 17.32 -6.55 -15.14
C ILE A 161 18.29 -7.08 -14.08
#